data_AF-A0A965ZAB2-F1
#
_entry.id   AF-A0A965ZAB2-F1
#
_cell.length_a   1.000
_cell.length_b   1.000
_cell.length_c   1.000
_cell.angle_alpha   90.00
_cell.angle_beta   90.00
_cell.angle_gamma   90.00
#
_symmetry.space_group_name_H-M   'P 1'
#
loop_
_entity.id
_entity.type
_entity.pdbx_description
1 polymer ?
#
loop_
_entity_poly.entity_id
_entity_poly.type
_entity_poly.pdbx_seq_one_letter_code
_entity_poly.pdbx_strand_id
1 'polypeptide(L)'
;MLNQKLQQKLLQKLSPQQIMLMKLLQIPSVNLEERIKEEIEANPVLEEGEETPEFEDQDFSQQEEERDSTERDNDEFDLEDYLSDDDIPDYKLYANNTSADDEQKEIPYASGKTFHENLLQQLGMRILTEEEKIVAETIIGNLDDAGYLQREPEALSDDILFTRNIAVTTEDILRILKIIQELDPAGVGARTLQECLLIQLKRNEIITPAVDLAIDIIYKYFTDFTKKHFEKIQRKADVSEAELKAAVDEILKLNPKPGNSMNETVKVNHYVTP
;
A
#
# COMPACT_ATOMS: atom_id res chain seq x y z
N MET A 1 37.16 71.16 -16.84
CA MET A 1 35.72 70.85 -16.78
C MET A 1 35.58 69.48 -16.12
N LEU A 2 34.91 69.43 -14.96
CA LEU A 2 34.94 68.30 -14.03
C LEU A 2 33.82 67.30 -14.39
N ASN A 3 34.17 66.07 -14.75
CA ASN A 3 33.22 65.00 -15.07
C ASN A 3 32.66 64.40 -13.77
N GLN A 4 31.45 64.79 -13.37
CA GLN A 4 30.69 64.07 -12.34
C GLN A 4 29.95 62.91 -12.98
N LYS A 5 30.30 61.67 -12.62
CA LYS A 5 29.54 60.46 -12.97
C LYS A 5 28.77 60.02 -11.72
N LEU A 6 27.45 60.14 -11.76
CA LEU A 6 26.55 59.68 -10.70
C LEU A 6 26.41 58.15 -10.80
N GLN A 7 26.94 57.39 -9.84
CA GLN A 7 26.66 55.96 -9.71
C GLN A 7 25.53 55.75 -8.72
N GLN A 8 24.35 55.38 -9.22
CA GLN A 8 23.22 54.95 -8.39
C GLN A 8 23.40 53.46 -8.07
N LYS A 9 23.80 53.14 -6.84
CA LYS A 9 23.86 51.76 -6.34
C LYS A 9 22.44 51.35 -5.92
N LEU A 10 21.81 50.46 -6.67
CA LEU A 10 20.50 49.87 -6.32
C LEU A 10 20.70 48.90 -5.14
N LEU A 11 20.67 49.40 -3.91
CA LEU A 11 20.60 48.58 -2.70
C LEU A 11 19.13 48.21 -2.48
N GLN A 12 18.69 47.07 -3.04
CA GLN A 12 17.43 46.46 -2.62
C GLN A 12 17.56 46.07 -1.15
N LYS A 13 16.94 46.85 -0.26
CA LYS A 13 16.75 46.44 1.13
C LYS A 13 15.61 45.43 1.15
N LEU A 14 15.95 44.14 1.26
CA LEU A 14 14.96 43.09 1.50
C LEU A 14 14.20 43.41 2.79
N SER A 15 12.88 43.24 2.76
CA SER A 15 12.06 43.46 3.94
C SER A 15 12.41 42.42 5.02
N PRO A 16 12.29 42.75 6.32
CA PRO A 16 12.55 41.79 7.39
C PRO A 16 11.75 40.48 7.24
N GLN A 17 10.52 40.56 6.70
CA GLN A 17 9.68 39.40 6.40
C GLN A 17 10.26 38.52 5.29
N GLN A 18 10.85 39.10 4.25
CA GLN A 18 11.50 38.35 3.17
C GLN A 18 12.75 37.62 3.65
N ILE A 19 13.49 38.19 4.62
CA ILE A 19 14.65 37.54 5.22
C ILE A 19 14.23 36.36 6.10
N MET A 20 13.14 36.50 6.87
CA MET A 20 12.60 35.43 7.69
C MET A 20 12.10 34.25 6.84
N LEU A 21 11.38 34.54 5.75
CA LEU A 21 10.91 33.52 4.81
C LEU A 21 12.08 32.77 4.15
N MET A 22 13.12 33.49 3.71
CA MET A 22 14.34 32.88 3.16
C MET A 22 15.07 31.99 4.18
N LYS A 23 15.11 32.40 5.47
CA LYS A 23 15.70 31.58 6.53
C LYS A 23 14.92 30.31 6.76
N LEU A 24 13.58 30.37 6.75
CA LEU A 24 12.72 29.19 6.92
C LEU A 24 12.94 28.17 5.79
N LEU A 25 12.97 28.65 4.54
CA LEU A 25 13.20 27.82 3.34
C LEU A 25 14.60 27.19 3.25
N GLN A 26 15.60 27.75 3.92
CA GLN A 26 16.99 27.25 3.89
C GLN A 26 17.27 26.18 4.94
N ILE A 27 16.34 25.90 5.86
CA ILE A 27 16.52 24.88 6.89
C ILE A 27 16.15 23.52 6.29
N PRO A 28 17.06 22.52 6.31
CA PRO A 28 16.70 21.16 5.93
C PRO A 28 15.62 20.64 6.87
N SER A 29 14.64 19.90 6.35
CA SER A 29 13.50 19.38 7.12
C SER A 29 13.89 18.67 8.42
N VAL A 30 15.03 17.98 8.42
CA VAL A 30 15.59 17.28 9.60
C VAL A 30 16.03 18.24 10.72
N ASN A 31 16.45 19.45 10.39
CA ASN A 31 16.87 20.46 11.37
C ASN A 31 15.71 21.40 11.78
N LEU A 32 14.55 21.30 11.10
CA LEU A 32 13.39 22.12 11.39
C LEU A 32 12.77 21.73 12.73
N GLU A 33 12.65 20.43 13.01
CA GLU A 33 12.10 19.91 14.28
C GLU A 33 12.93 20.34 15.48
N GLU A 34 14.26 20.21 15.39
CA GLU A 34 15.17 20.64 16.46
C GLU A 34 15.04 22.15 16.71
N ARG A 35 14.85 22.94 15.64
CA ARG A 35 14.67 24.39 15.75
C ARG A 35 13.30 24.78 16.30
N ILE A 36 12.23 24.06 15.96
CA ILE A 36 10.90 24.25 16.54
C ILE A 36 10.95 23.99 18.04
N LYS A 37 11.63 22.92 18.46
CA LYS A 37 11.82 22.58 19.87
C LYS A 37 12.58 23.66 20.64
N GLU A 38 13.66 24.19 20.08
CA GLU A 38 14.38 25.33 20.66
C GLU A 38 13.51 26.59 20.80
N GLU A 39 12.63 26.86 19.83
CA GLU A 39 11.71 28.01 19.89
C GLU A 39 10.56 27.80 20.88
N ILE A 40 10.08 26.56 21.07
CA ILE A 40 9.12 26.21 22.15
C ILE A 40 9.76 26.44 23.52
N GLU A 41 11.02 26.02 23.72
CA GLU A 41 11.75 26.27 24.98
C GLU A 41 11.99 27.77 25.24
N ALA A 42 12.24 28.55 24.19
CA ALA A 42 12.51 29.97 24.29
C ALA A 42 11.24 30.82 24.44
N ASN A 43 10.07 30.35 23.96
CA ASN A 43 8.83 31.08 23.98
C ASN A 43 7.78 30.41 24.88
N PRO A 44 7.59 30.91 26.12
CA PRO A 44 6.70 30.31 27.12
C PRO A 44 5.20 30.37 26.78
N VAL A 45 4.82 30.92 25.62
CA VAL A 45 3.44 30.94 25.11
C VAL A 45 3.19 29.82 24.09
N LEU A 46 4.23 29.20 23.52
CA LEU A 46 4.05 28.03 22.67
C LEU A 46 3.93 26.78 23.54
N GLU A 47 2.84 26.04 23.33
CA GLU A 47 2.69 24.66 23.80
C GLU A 47 2.91 23.72 22.60
N GLU A 48 3.55 22.58 22.88
CA GLU A 48 3.49 21.42 21.99
C GLU A 48 2.02 21.02 21.95
N GLY A 49 1.39 21.06 20.78
CA GLY A 49 -0.04 20.74 20.66
C GLY A 49 -0.29 19.38 21.29
N GLU A 50 -1.30 19.29 22.15
CA GLU A 50 -1.68 18.01 22.74
C GLU A 50 -1.90 17.00 21.61
N GLU A 51 -1.09 15.94 21.57
CA GLU A 51 -1.53 14.70 20.93
C GLU A 51 -2.82 14.36 21.67
N THR A 52 -3.96 14.55 21.00
CA THR A 52 -5.26 14.11 21.52
C THR A 52 -5.05 12.71 22.06
N PRO A 53 -5.28 12.47 23.36
CA PRO A 53 -5.02 11.16 23.91
C PRO A 53 -5.87 10.18 23.11
N GLU A 54 -5.22 9.21 22.47
CA GLU A 54 -5.88 7.94 22.19
C GLU A 54 -6.40 7.49 23.56
N PHE A 55 -7.70 7.69 23.80
CA PHE A 55 -8.33 7.37 25.07
C PHE A 55 -8.22 5.85 25.25
N GLU A 56 -7.21 5.44 26.03
CA GLU A 56 -7.19 4.15 26.68
C GLU A 56 -8.46 4.04 27.52
N ASP A 57 -9.29 3.04 27.20
CA ASP A 57 -10.48 2.64 27.96
C ASP A 57 -10.14 2.44 29.45
N GLN A 58 -10.30 3.48 30.25
CA GLN A 58 -10.24 3.38 31.71
C GLN A 58 -11.62 3.01 32.25
N ASP A 59 -11.82 1.71 32.32
CA ASP A 59 -12.90 0.99 32.99
C ASP A 59 -13.07 1.49 34.44
N PHE A 60 -14.09 2.33 34.67
CA PHE A 60 -14.59 2.66 36.01
C PHE A 60 -15.94 1.99 36.22
N SER A 61 -15.86 0.72 36.63
CA SER A 61 -16.98 0.02 37.26
C SER A 61 -17.04 0.33 38.77
N GLN A 62 -18.26 0.40 39.31
CA GLN A 62 -18.70 0.58 40.72
C GLN A 62 -18.96 2.06 41.10
N GLN A 63 -20.10 2.47 41.67
CA GLN A 63 -21.08 1.79 42.54
C GLN A 63 -22.35 2.67 42.64
N GLU A 64 -23.54 2.02 42.69
CA GLU A 64 -24.79 2.32 43.44
C GLU A 64 -25.30 3.78 43.57
N GLU A 65 -26.57 4.10 43.33
CA GLU A 65 -27.71 3.77 44.20
C GLU A 65 -29.08 3.85 43.50
N GLU A 66 -29.99 2.99 43.94
CA GLU A 66 -31.43 2.98 43.63
C GLU A 66 -32.12 4.32 43.93
N ARG A 67 -32.92 4.83 42.97
CA ARG A 67 -34.16 5.54 43.28
C ARG A 67 -35.27 5.17 42.30
N ASP A 68 -36.19 4.36 42.79
CA ASP A 68 -37.54 4.20 42.25
C ASP A 68 -38.31 5.51 42.42
N SER A 69 -38.96 5.99 41.35
CA SER A 69 -40.37 6.41 41.30
C SER A 69 -40.67 7.60 40.37
N THR A 70 -41.82 7.44 39.69
CA THR A 70 -42.71 8.41 39.05
C THR A 70 -42.45 8.87 37.61
N GLU A 71 -43.37 8.44 36.74
CA GLU A 71 -43.80 9.10 35.50
C GLU A 71 -43.85 10.63 35.66
N ARG A 72 -43.04 11.34 34.87
CA ARG A 72 -43.33 12.70 34.42
C ARG A 72 -42.87 12.88 32.99
N ASP A 73 -43.85 12.85 32.11
CA ASP A 73 -43.86 13.52 30.82
C ASP A 73 -43.42 14.97 31.03
N ASN A 74 -42.21 15.30 30.61
CA ASN A 74 -41.77 16.64 30.29
C ASN A 74 -40.50 16.50 29.45
N ASP A 75 -40.55 17.02 28.24
CA ASP A 75 -39.39 17.34 27.40
C ASP A 75 -38.49 18.32 28.18
N GLU A 76 -37.66 17.79 29.08
CA GLU A 76 -36.63 18.55 29.78
C GLU A 76 -35.44 18.62 28.84
N PHE A 77 -35.26 19.78 28.22
CA PHE A 77 -34.05 20.13 27.48
C PHE A 77 -32.85 19.95 28.42
N ASP A 78 -32.16 18.82 28.29
CA ASP A 78 -30.95 18.56 29.04
C ASP A 78 -29.83 19.43 28.46
N LEU A 79 -29.30 20.35 29.28
CA LEU A 79 -28.19 21.22 28.88
C LEU A 79 -26.89 20.41 28.70
N GLU A 80 -26.87 19.19 29.22
CA GLU A 80 -25.77 18.23 29.13
C GLU A 80 -25.56 17.73 27.69
N ASP A 81 -26.63 17.54 26.91
CA ASP A 81 -26.59 17.17 25.48
C ASP A 81 -26.04 18.29 24.57
N TYR A 82 -25.93 19.53 25.07
CA TYR A 82 -25.34 20.66 24.35
C TYR A 82 -23.88 20.92 24.74
N LEU A 83 -23.40 20.25 25.78
CA LEU A 83 -22.04 20.38 26.31
C LEU A 83 -21.13 19.22 25.90
N SER A 84 -21.69 18.11 25.37
CA SER A 84 -20.91 17.08 24.68
C SER A 84 -20.49 17.60 23.30
N ASP A 85 -19.23 18.04 23.19
CA ASP A 85 -18.65 18.53 21.93
C ASP A 85 -18.46 17.40 20.88
N ASP A 86 -18.75 16.14 21.25
CA ASP A 86 -18.54 14.95 20.44
C ASP A 86 -19.81 14.43 19.72
N ASP A 87 -21.01 14.85 20.14
CA ASP A 87 -22.26 14.35 19.56
C ASP A 87 -22.82 15.32 18.52
N ILE A 88 -23.02 14.83 17.30
CA ILE A 88 -23.69 15.58 16.24
C ILE A 88 -25.16 15.79 16.69
N PRO A 89 -25.64 17.03 16.88
CA PRO A 89 -27.00 17.26 17.36
C PRO A 89 -28.05 16.57 16.49
N ASP A 90 -29.01 15.88 17.09
CA ASP A 90 -30.05 15.09 16.40
C ASP A 90 -30.75 15.86 15.27
N TYR A 91 -30.95 17.17 15.44
CA TYR A 91 -31.59 17.99 14.40
C TYR A 91 -30.78 18.02 13.08
N LYS A 92 -29.45 17.86 13.11
CA LYS A 92 -28.59 17.79 11.92
C LYS A 92 -28.69 16.44 11.20
N LEU A 93 -29.06 15.36 11.90
CA LEU A 93 -29.27 14.04 11.29
C LEU A 93 -30.55 13.96 10.46
N TYR A 94 -31.59 14.74 10.84
CA TYR A 94 -32.88 14.76 10.14
C TYR A 94 -33.04 15.93 9.15
N ALA A 95 -32.24 16.99 9.27
CA ALA A 95 -32.28 18.15 8.39
C ALA A 95 -31.38 17.95 7.16
N ASN A 96 -31.98 17.66 6.00
CA ASN A 96 -31.25 17.59 4.72
C ASN A 96 -30.99 18.98 4.08
N ASN A 97 -30.86 20.03 4.89
CA ASN A 97 -30.64 21.40 4.46
C ASN A 97 -29.18 21.81 4.77
N THR A 98 -28.26 21.39 3.92
CA THR A 98 -26.89 21.92 3.90
C THR A 98 -26.92 23.31 3.28
N SER A 99 -26.35 24.31 3.96
CA SER A 99 -26.21 25.66 3.38
C SER A 99 -25.18 25.61 2.24
N ALA A 100 -25.29 26.49 1.23
CA ALA A 100 -24.29 26.56 0.16
C ALA A 100 -22.88 26.99 0.64
N ASP A 101 -22.77 27.39 1.91
CA ASP A 101 -21.55 27.82 2.60
C ASP A 101 -21.00 26.76 3.58
N ASP A 102 -21.71 25.63 3.76
CA ASP A 102 -21.19 24.50 4.54
C ASP A 102 -20.14 23.75 3.72
N GLU A 103 -18.87 24.14 3.86
CA GLU A 103 -17.73 23.37 3.36
C GLU A 103 -17.59 22.08 4.19
N GLN A 104 -18.27 21.02 3.76
CA GLN A 104 -17.94 19.67 4.20
C GLN A 104 -16.49 19.37 3.79
N LYS A 105 -15.55 19.50 4.73
CA LYS A 105 -14.20 18.97 4.60
C LYS A 105 -14.27 17.45 4.63
N GLU A 106 -14.65 16.84 3.52
CA GLU A 106 -14.42 15.42 3.31
C GLU A 106 -12.90 15.24 3.21
N ILE A 107 -12.29 14.75 4.29
CA ILE A 107 -10.92 14.25 4.23
C ILE A 107 -11.01 12.96 3.41
N PRO A 108 -10.46 12.91 2.18
CA PRO A 108 -10.51 11.69 1.40
C PRO A 108 -9.60 10.67 2.08
N TYR A 109 -10.21 9.68 2.75
CA TYR A 109 -9.47 8.51 3.19
C TYR A 109 -8.97 7.78 1.94
N ALA A 110 -7.64 7.70 1.80
CA ALA A 110 -7.01 6.88 0.78
C ALA A 110 -7.18 5.40 1.17
N SER A 111 -8.37 4.84 1.00
CA SER A 111 -8.60 3.40 1.12
C SER A 111 -8.13 2.70 -0.16
N GLY A 112 -6.80 2.60 -0.29
CA GLY A 112 -6.19 1.76 -1.31
C GLY A 112 -6.30 0.30 -0.89
N LYS A 113 -7.00 -0.53 -1.67
CA LYS A 113 -7.01 -1.98 -1.42
C LYS A 113 -5.59 -2.52 -1.56
N THR A 114 -5.15 -3.30 -0.58
CA THR A 114 -3.84 -3.94 -0.64
C THR A 114 -3.80 -5.04 -1.70
N PHE A 115 -2.60 -5.37 -2.18
CA PHE A 115 -2.39 -6.50 -3.09
C PHE A 115 -2.97 -7.82 -2.52
N HIS A 116 -2.75 -8.06 -1.23
CA HIS A 116 -3.28 -9.24 -0.53
C HIS A 116 -4.80 -9.23 -0.45
N GLU A 117 -5.43 -8.09 -0.14
CA GLU A 117 -6.89 -7.96 -0.15
C GLU A 117 -7.49 -8.23 -1.53
N ASN A 118 -6.83 -7.78 -2.59
CA ASN A 118 -7.28 -8.05 -3.95
C ASN A 118 -7.26 -9.56 -4.27
N LEU A 119 -6.19 -10.25 -3.89
CA LEU A 119 -6.08 -11.70 -4.03
C LEU A 119 -7.15 -12.44 -3.22
N LEU A 120 -7.40 -12.03 -1.97
CA LEU A 120 -8.45 -12.61 -1.13
C LEU A 120 -9.84 -12.39 -1.73
N GLN A 121 -10.10 -11.21 -2.29
CA GLN A 121 -11.35 -10.93 -3.00
C GLN A 121 -11.50 -11.83 -4.22
N GLN A 122 -10.43 -12.06 -5.00
CA GLN A 122 -10.45 -12.96 -6.14
C GLN A 122 -10.63 -14.42 -5.74
N LEU A 123 -10.00 -14.85 -4.64
CA LEU A 123 -10.18 -16.18 -4.07
C LEU A 123 -11.64 -16.41 -3.67
N GLY A 124 -12.29 -15.40 -3.08
CA GLY A 124 -13.71 -15.45 -2.72
C GLY A 124 -14.67 -15.57 -3.90
N MET A 125 -14.23 -15.27 -5.13
CA MET A 125 -15.01 -15.47 -6.35
C MET A 125 -14.84 -16.88 -6.95
N ARG A 126 -13.90 -17.69 -6.44
CA ARG A 126 -13.69 -19.08 -6.86
C ARG A 126 -14.50 -20.04 -5.99
N ILE A 127 -14.88 -21.18 -6.57
CA ILE A 127 -15.57 -22.25 -5.86
C ILE A 127 -14.52 -23.18 -5.28
N LEU A 128 -14.31 -23.08 -3.96
CA LEU A 128 -13.36 -23.88 -3.18
C LEU A 128 -14.09 -24.46 -1.97
N THR A 129 -13.62 -25.61 -1.48
CA THR A 129 -14.06 -26.13 -0.17
C THR A 129 -13.53 -25.25 0.97
N GLU A 130 -14.14 -25.34 2.15
CA GLU A 130 -13.67 -24.59 3.34
C GLU A 130 -12.22 -24.92 3.69
N GLU A 131 -11.82 -26.19 3.57
CA GLU A 131 -10.44 -26.62 3.78
C GLU A 131 -9.49 -25.99 2.75
N GLU A 132 -9.83 -26.05 1.46
CA GLU A 132 -9.02 -25.44 0.39
C GLU A 132 -8.91 -23.92 0.54
N LYS A 133 -9.97 -23.27 1.01
CA LYS A 133 -9.99 -21.83 1.26
C LYS A 133 -9.02 -21.45 2.39
N ILE A 134 -9.03 -22.18 3.51
CA ILE A 134 -8.09 -21.96 4.62
C ILE A 134 -6.64 -22.15 4.15
N VAL A 135 -6.38 -23.19 3.34
CA VAL A 135 -5.05 -23.43 2.77
C VAL A 135 -4.66 -22.28 1.83
N ALA A 136 -5.56 -21.84 0.97
CA ALA A 136 -5.29 -20.76 0.03
C ALA A 136 -5.02 -19.41 0.71
N GLU A 137 -5.80 -19.08 1.75
CA GLU A 137 -5.57 -17.90 2.60
C GLU A 137 -4.19 -17.96 3.27
N THR A 138 -3.80 -19.14 3.75
CA THR A 138 -2.47 -19.36 4.34
C THR A 138 -1.36 -19.16 3.31
N ILE A 139 -1.53 -19.66 2.08
CA ILE A 139 -0.57 -19.46 0.99
C ILE A 139 -0.46 -17.97 0.64
N ILE A 140 -1.59 -17.26 0.49
CA ILE A 140 -1.61 -15.83 0.17
C ILE A 140 -0.94 -15.01 1.29
N GLY A 141 -1.13 -15.38 2.55
CA GLY A 141 -0.46 -14.75 3.70
C GLY A 141 1.06 -14.99 3.75
N ASN A 142 1.57 -16.00 3.05
CA ASN A 142 3.00 -16.29 2.95
C ASN A 142 3.65 -15.76 1.66
N LEU A 143 2.92 -14.94 0.88
CA LEU A 143 3.47 -14.22 -0.26
C LEU A 143 4.22 -12.97 0.20
N ASP A 144 5.33 -12.69 -0.48
CA ASP A 144 6.09 -11.44 -0.32
C ASP A 144 5.44 -10.29 -1.08
N ASP A 145 5.85 -9.04 -0.80
CA ASP A 145 5.41 -7.82 -1.50
C ASP A 145 5.67 -7.88 -3.02
N ALA A 146 6.67 -8.67 -3.42
CA ALA A 146 6.97 -8.92 -4.82
C ALA A 146 6.04 -9.96 -5.48
N GLY A 147 5.25 -10.70 -4.70
CA GLY A 147 4.33 -11.76 -5.15
C GLY A 147 4.94 -13.17 -5.21
N TYR A 148 6.12 -13.37 -4.61
CA TYR A 148 6.79 -14.68 -4.55
C TYR A 148 6.42 -15.45 -3.29
N LEU A 149 6.33 -16.78 -3.41
CA LEU A 149 6.12 -17.67 -2.27
C LEU A 149 7.46 -17.91 -1.55
N GLN A 150 7.55 -17.49 -0.29
CA GLN A 150 8.78 -17.59 0.50
C GLN A 150 8.96 -18.96 1.18
N ARG A 151 7.87 -19.70 1.40
CA ARG A 151 7.87 -21.00 2.08
C ARG A 151 7.75 -22.17 1.10
N GLU A 152 8.40 -23.28 1.43
CA GLU A 152 8.27 -24.51 0.65
C GLU A 152 6.91 -25.20 0.91
N PRO A 153 6.34 -25.91 -0.08
CA PRO A 153 5.06 -26.60 0.08
C PRO A 153 5.02 -27.62 1.23
N GLU A 154 6.16 -28.27 1.52
CA GLU A 154 6.28 -29.24 2.62
C GLU A 154 6.20 -28.54 3.99
N ALA A 155 6.87 -27.41 4.15
CA ALA A 155 6.79 -26.61 5.37
C ALA A 155 5.36 -26.05 5.58
N LEU A 156 4.70 -25.62 4.50
CA LEU A 156 3.33 -25.13 4.56
C LEU A 156 2.35 -26.22 5.01
N SER A 157 2.52 -27.49 4.60
CA SER A 157 1.67 -28.58 5.11
C SER A 157 1.79 -28.77 6.61
N ASP A 158 3.01 -28.69 7.15
CA ASP A 158 3.24 -28.81 8.59
C ASP A 158 2.63 -27.61 9.34
N ASP A 159 2.84 -26.39 8.85
CA ASP A 159 2.30 -25.17 9.45
C ASP A 159 0.77 -25.18 9.54
N ILE A 160 0.10 -25.66 8.48
CA ILE A 160 -1.36 -25.77 8.42
C ILE A 160 -1.85 -26.83 9.40
N LEU A 161 -1.13 -27.96 9.50
CA LEU A 161 -1.43 -29.00 10.49
C LEU A 161 -1.32 -28.46 11.93
N PHE A 162 -0.28 -27.69 12.25
CA PHE A 162 -0.10 -27.14 13.60
C PHE A 162 -1.08 -26.00 13.93
N THR A 163 -1.33 -25.10 12.98
CA THR A 163 -2.10 -23.88 13.23
C THR A 163 -3.60 -24.11 13.15
N ARG A 164 -4.04 -24.95 12.20
CA ARG A 164 -5.45 -25.15 11.86
C ARG A 164 -5.95 -26.56 12.18
N ASN A 165 -5.06 -27.49 12.55
CA ASN A 165 -5.38 -28.89 12.82
C ASN A 165 -6.04 -29.60 11.62
N ILE A 166 -5.66 -29.20 10.41
CA ILE A 166 -6.13 -29.79 9.14
C ILE A 166 -4.98 -30.58 8.54
N ALA A 167 -5.22 -31.86 8.26
CA ALA A 167 -4.25 -32.71 7.58
C ALA A 167 -4.33 -32.47 6.07
N VAL A 168 -3.37 -31.73 5.53
CA VAL A 168 -3.28 -31.39 4.10
C VAL A 168 -2.03 -32.01 3.52
N THR A 169 -2.14 -32.67 2.38
CA THR A 169 -0.96 -33.24 1.72
C THR A 169 -0.24 -32.19 0.88
N THR A 170 1.04 -32.40 0.62
CA THR A 170 1.82 -31.53 -0.28
C THR A 170 1.20 -31.46 -1.68
N GLU A 171 0.53 -32.52 -2.15
CA GLU A 171 -0.18 -32.54 -3.43
C GLU A 171 -1.40 -31.63 -3.45
N ASP A 172 -2.15 -31.55 -2.35
CA ASP A 172 -3.27 -30.62 -2.20
C ASP A 172 -2.77 -29.17 -2.24
N ILE A 173 -1.68 -28.87 -1.54
CA ILE A 173 -1.05 -27.54 -1.56
C ILE A 173 -0.63 -27.17 -2.97
N LEU A 174 0.02 -28.07 -3.71
CA LEU A 174 0.42 -27.82 -5.09
C LEU A 174 -0.78 -27.62 -6.03
N ARG A 175 -1.91 -28.29 -5.78
CA ARG A 175 -3.15 -28.06 -6.54
C ARG A 175 -3.71 -26.68 -6.27
N ILE A 176 -3.82 -26.29 -5.00
CA ILE A 176 -4.34 -24.99 -4.59
C ILE A 176 -3.41 -23.86 -5.05
N LEU A 177 -2.10 -24.07 -4.97
CA LEU A 177 -1.10 -23.13 -5.48
C LEU A 177 -1.29 -22.85 -6.97
N LYS A 178 -1.63 -23.85 -7.79
CA LYS A 178 -1.96 -23.63 -9.21
C LYS A 178 -3.19 -22.74 -9.38
N ILE A 179 -4.22 -22.92 -8.56
CA ILE A 179 -5.41 -22.06 -8.58
C ILE A 179 -5.02 -20.62 -8.23
N ILE A 180 -4.15 -20.44 -7.24
CA ILE A 180 -3.64 -19.10 -6.86
C ILE A 180 -2.81 -18.50 -8.01
N GLN A 181 -1.99 -19.30 -8.71
CA GLN A 181 -1.20 -18.83 -9.85
C GLN A 181 -2.04 -18.41 -11.07
N GLU A 182 -3.31 -18.83 -11.15
CA GLU A 182 -4.28 -18.35 -12.15
C GLU A 182 -4.87 -16.98 -11.80
N LEU A 183 -4.73 -16.51 -10.56
CA LEU A 183 -5.26 -15.23 -10.12
C LEU A 183 -4.47 -14.06 -10.73
N ASP A 184 -5.06 -12.87 -10.71
CA ASP A 184 -4.42 -11.62 -11.11
C ASP A 184 -3.69 -10.97 -9.94
N PRO A 185 -2.47 -10.46 -10.14
CA PRO A 185 -1.69 -10.36 -11.38
C PRO A 185 -0.95 -11.64 -11.78
N ALA A 186 -0.78 -11.85 -13.09
CA ALA A 186 -0.10 -13.02 -13.66
C ALA A 186 1.32 -13.22 -13.09
N GLY A 187 1.61 -14.44 -12.64
CA GLY A 187 2.91 -14.80 -12.04
C GLY A 187 2.95 -14.72 -10.51
N VAL A 188 1.86 -14.34 -9.86
CA VAL A 188 1.72 -14.45 -8.39
C VAL A 188 1.86 -15.90 -7.91
N GLY A 189 2.49 -16.10 -6.75
CA GLY A 189 2.65 -17.44 -6.18
C GLY A 189 3.72 -18.28 -6.87
N ALA A 190 4.60 -17.66 -7.66
CA ALA A 190 5.81 -18.31 -8.15
C ALA A 190 6.84 -18.46 -7.02
N ARG A 191 7.62 -19.54 -7.03
CA ARG A 191 8.75 -19.75 -6.09
C ARG A 191 10.05 -19.19 -6.62
N THR A 192 10.17 -19.09 -7.94
CA THR A 192 11.37 -18.59 -8.62
C THR A 192 11.00 -17.62 -9.73
N LEU A 193 11.93 -16.73 -10.10
CA LEU A 193 11.77 -15.84 -11.25
C LEU A 193 11.48 -16.62 -12.54
N GLN A 194 12.12 -17.78 -12.71
CA GLN A 194 11.89 -18.65 -13.86
C GLN A 194 10.42 -19.12 -13.90
N GLU A 195 9.89 -19.58 -12.77
CA GLU A 195 8.49 -20.00 -12.65
C GLU A 195 7.53 -18.82 -12.89
N CYS A 196 7.83 -17.63 -12.36
CA CYS A 196 7.04 -16.41 -12.57
C CYS A 196 6.90 -16.07 -14.06
N LEU A 197 8.03 -16.02 -14.78
CA LEU A 197 8.04 -15.71 -16.21
C LEU A 197 7.32 -16.79 -17.03
N LEU A 198 7.47 -18.07 -16.66
CA LEU A 198 6.76 -19.17 -17.31
C LEU A 198 5.25 -19.08 -17.11
N ILE A 199 4.77 -18.73 -15.91
CA ILE A 199 3.34 -18.54 -15.63
C ILE A 199 2.81 -17.39 -16.49
N GLN A 200 3.53 -16.27 -16.55
CA GLN A 200 3.12 -15.12 -17.36
C GLN A 200 3.09 -15.44 -18.87
N LEU A 201 4.11 -16.12 -19.40
CA LEU A 201 4.16 -16.54 -20.80
C LEU A 201 3.05 -17.52 -21.16
N LYS A 202 2.76 -18.49 -20.27
CA LYS A 202 1.69 -19.48 -20.50
C LYS A 202 0.29 -18.88 -20.42
N ARG A 203 0.14 -17.77 -19.70
CA ARG A 203 -1.12 -17.06 -19.56
C ARG A 203 -1.44 -16.16 -20.75
N ASN A 204 -0.44 -15.80 -21.57
CA ASN A 204 -0.69 -15.06 -22.80
C ASN A 204 -1.59 -15.87 -23.75
N GLU A 205 -2.75 -15.32 -24.08
CA GLU A 205 -3.73 -15.95 -24.98
C GLU A 205 -3.21 -16.07 -26.43
N ILE A 206 -2.21 -15.26 -26.79
CA ILE A 206 -1.62 -15.22 -28.13
C ILE A 206 -0.39 -16.12 -28.18
N ILE A 207 -0.58 -17.34 -28.68
CA ILE A 207 0.52 -18.27 -28.95
C ILE A 207 1.17 -17.87 -30.27
N THR A 208 2.26 -17.10 -30.19
CA THR A 208 3.14 -16.85 -31.32
C THR A 208 4.34 -17.81 -31.27
N PRO A 209 4.98 -18.12 -32.41
CA PRO A 209 6.24 -18.87 -32.42
C PRO A 209 7.31 -18.25 -31.52
N ALA A 210 7.31 -16.91 -31.38
CA ALA A 210 8.22 -16.20 -30.49
C ALA A 210 7.93 -16.48 -29.00
N VAL A 211 6.66 -16.57 -28.60
CA VAL A 211 6.26 -16.90 -27.22
C VAL A 211 6.60 -18.36 -26.89
N ASP A 212 6.35 -19.29 -27.82
CA ASP A 212 6.69 -20.71 -27.60
C ASP A 212 8.21 -20.91 -27.46
N LEU A 213 8.98 -20.22 -28.30
CA LEU A 213 10.44 -20.17 -28.19
C LEU A 213 10.91 -19.51 -26.89
N ALA A 214 10.24 -18.45 -26.44
CA ALA A 214 10.51 -17.81 -25.15
C ALA A 214 10.27 -18.78 -23.97
N ILE A 215 9.18 -19.55 -24.01
CA ILE A 215 8.90 -20.60 -23.02
C ILE A 215 10.02 -21.64 -23.01
N ASP A 216 10.47 -22.10 -24.18
CA ASP A 216 11.55 -23.10 -24.26
C ASP A 216 12.90 -22.55 -23.76
N ILE A 217 13.22 -21.30 -24.08
CA ILE A 217 14.42 -20.61 -23.56
C ILE A 217 14.38 -20.53 -22.04
N ILE A 218 13.27 -20.06 -21.47
CA ILE A 218 13.15 -19.91 -20.02
C ILE A 218 13.11 -21.28 -19.34
N TYR A 219 12.52 -22.31 -19.94
CA TYR A 219 12.47 -23.64 -19.34
C TYR A 219 13.83 -24.36 -19.37
N LYS A 220 14.54 -24.38 -20.51
CA LYS A 220 15.78 -25.15 -20.69
C LYS A 220 17.05 -24.35 -20.48
N TYR A 221 17.06 -23.06 -20.79
CA TYR A 221 18.26 -22.23 -20.92
C TYR A 221 18.26 -20.98 -20.02
N PHE A 222 17.51 -21.00 -18.91
CA PHE A 222 17.40 -19.86 -17.98
C PHE A 222 18.75 -19.32 -17.48
N THR A 223 19.69 -20.21 -17.16
CA THR A 223 21.02 -19.82 -16.66
C THR A 223 21.89 -19.15 -17.72
N ASP A 224 21.77 -19.59 -18.98
CA ASP A 224 22.44 -18.95 -20.11
C ASP A 224 21.77 -17.60 -20.44
N PHE A 225 20.44 -17.50 -20.28
CA PHE A 225 19.66 -16.27 -20.50
C PHE A 225 20.00 -15.18 -19.50
N THR A 226 20.03 -15.49 -18.20
CA THR A 226 20.40 -14.51 -17.14
C THR A 226 21.83 -13.98 -17.31
N LYS A 227 22.75 -14.79 -17.85
CA LYS A 227 24.13 -14.40 -18.17
C LYS A 227 24.29 -13.70 -19.52
N LYS A 228 23.20 -13.44 -20.25
CA LYS A 228 23.19 -12.83 -21.59
C LYS A 228 24.02 -13.61 -22.62
N HIS A 229 24.12 -14.93 -22.47
CA HIS A 229 24.87 -15.79 -23.39
C HIS A 229 24.02 -16.21 -24.61
N PHE A 230 23.53 -15.23 -25.37
CA PHE A 230 22.62 -15.44 -26.50
C PHE A 230 23.19 -16.37 -27.58
N GLU A 231 24.50 -16.31 -27.85
CA GLU A 231 25.15 -17.22 -28.81
C GLU A 231 25.04 -18.69 -28.41
N LYS A 232 25.12 -19.00 -27.11
CA LYS A 232 25.00 -20.38 -26.61
C LYS A 232 23.56 -20.88 -26.73
N ILE A 233 22.60 -20.01 -26.44
CA ILE A 233 21.17 -20.31 -26.57
C ILE A 233 20.85 -20.56 -28.03
N GLN A 234 21.30 -19.70 -28.94
CA GLN A 234 21.09 -19.82 -30.38
C GLN A 234 21.59 -21.17 -30.91
N ARG A 235 22.80 -21.58 -30.52
CA ARG A 235 23.39 -22.87 -30.95
C ARG A 235 22.68 -24.08 -30.35
N LYS A 236 22.19 -23.99 -29.11
CA LYS A 236 21.53 -25.11 -28.42
C LYS A 236 20.05 -25.25 -28.82
N ALA A 237 19.37 -24.14 -29.08
CA ALA A 237 17.97 -24.11 -29.49
C ALA A 237 17.79 -24.25 -31.01
N ASP A 238 18.86 -24.12 -31.80
CA ASP A 238 18.86 -24.19 -33.28
C ASP A 238 17.89 -23.18 -33.92
N VAL A 239 18.00 -21.92 -33.49
CA VAL A 239 17.10 -20.82 -33.88
C VAL A 239 17.87 -19.71 -34.58
N SER A 240 17.19 -18.96 -35.45
CA SER A 240 17.79 -17.79 -36.09
C SER A 240 17.96 -16.63 -35.10
N GLU A 241 18.87 -15.71 -35.40
CA GLU A 241 19.08 -14.51 -34.58
C GLU A 241 17.81 -13.63 -34.51
N ALA A 242 17.03 -13.57 -35.59
CA ALA A 242 15.79 -12.82 -35.64
C ALA A 242 14.71 -13.42 -34.73
N GLU A 243 14.56 -14.74 -34.71
CA GLU A 243 13.62 -15.45 -33.84
C GLU A 243 14.02 -15.34 -32.37
N LEU A 244 15.32 -15.49 -32.07
CA LEU A 244 15.84 -15.31 -30.72
C LEU A 244 15.56 -13.88 -30.22
N LYS A 245 15.81 -12.87 -31.05
CA LYS A 245 15.55 -11.48 -30.69
C LYS A 245 14.06 -11.23 -30.41
N ALA A 246 13.17 -11.76 -31.26
CA ALA A 246 11.73 -11.65 -31.05
C ALA A 246 11.29 -12.30 -29.72
N ALA A 247 11.81 -13.48 -29.39
CA ALA A 247 11.50 -14.15 -28.12
C ALA A 247 12.04 -13.39 -26.90
N VAL A 248 13.26 -12.84 -26.99
CA VAL A 248 13.84 -12.01 -25.94
C VAL A 248 13.01 -10.74 -25.73
N ASP A 249 12.57 -10.09 -26.80
CA ASP A 249 11.71 -8.91 -26.72
C ASP A 249 10.37 -9.22 -26.04
N GLU A 250 9.78 -10.41 -26.27
CA GLU A 250 8.59 -10.86 -25.53
C GLU A 250 8.88 -11.07 -24.03
N ILE A 251 10.01 -11.68 -23.67
CA ILE A 251 10.39 -11.88 -22.26
C ILE A 251 10.61 -10.54 -21.55
N LEU A 252 11.20 -9.56 -22.23
CA LEU A 252 11.49 -8.24 -21.66
C LEU A 252 10.25 -7.39 -21.40
N LYS A 253 9.12 -7.67 -22.06
CA LYS A 253 7.83 -7.00 -21.79
C LYS A 253 7.19 -7.47 -20.47
N LEU A 254 7.62 -8.59 -19.92
CA LEU A 254 7.04 -9.21 -18.74
C LEU A 254 7.47 -8.52 -17.45
N ASN A 255 6.61 -8.58 -16.43
CA ASN A 255 6.85 -7.95 -15.14
C ASN A 255 7.43 -8.96 -14.14
N PRO A 256 8.71 -8.84 -13.73
CA PRO A 256 9.34 -9.79 -12.82
C PRO A 256 8.90 -9.66 -11.36
N LYS A 257 8.06 -8.66 -11.01
CA LYS A 257 7.54 -8.44 -9.65
C LYS A 257 6.03 -8.14 -9.73
N PRO A 258 5.18 -9.17 -9.83
CA PRO A 258 3.75 -8.99 -10.01
C PRO A 258 3.09 -8.22 -8.86
N GLY A 259 3.55 -8.36 -7.61
CA GLY A 259 2.95 -7.66 -6.46
C GLY A 259 3.09 -6.13 -6.49
N ASN A 260 4.10 -5.60 -7.18
CA ASN A 260 4.40 -4.17 -7.14
C ASN A 260 3.50 -3.31 -8.05
N SER A 261 2.81 -3.90 -9.04
CA SER A 261 1.96 -3.14 -9.97
C SER A 261 0.73 -2.53 -9.29
N MET A 262 0.27 -3.13 -8.17
CA MET A 262 -0.86 -2.62 -7.40
C MET A 262 -0.44 -1.64 -6.30
N ASN A 263 0.79 -1.73 -5.79
CA ASN A 263 1.25 -0.82 -4.75
C ASN A 263 1.57 0.59 -5.29
N GLU A 264 1.78 0.75 -6.61
CA GLU A 264 2.02 2.08 -7.20
C GLU A 264 0.81 3.01 -7.12
N THR A 265 -0.42 2.49 -7.10
CA THR A 265 -1.63 3.32 -6.90
C THR A 265 -1.78 3.81 -5.46
N VAL A 266 -1.10 3.17 -4.51
CA VAL A 266 -1.09 3.52 -3.08
C VAL A 266 0.24 4.18 -2.68
N LYS A 267 0.95 4.80 -3.62
CA LYS A 267 1.93 5.82 -3.24
C LYS A 267 1.13 6.99 -2.67
N VAL A 268 0.94 6.96 -1.35
CA VAL A 268 0.70 8.17 -0.56
C VAL A 268 1.84 9.09 -0.95
N ASN A 269 1.54 10.05 -1.83
CA ASN A 269 2.47 11.13 -2.13
C ASN A 269 2.80 11.71 -0.77
N HIS A 270 3.99 11.39 -0.27
CA HIS A 270 4.57 12.11 0.84
C HIS A 270 4.79 13.50 0.28
N TYR A 271 3.76 14.33 0.36
CA TYR A 271 3.89 15.73 0.13
C TYR A 271 4.92 16.17 1.16
N VAL A 272 6.07 16.59 0.65
CA VAL A 272 6.98 17.40 1.47
C VAL A 272 6.16 18.63 1.79
N THR A 273 5.61 18.66 2.99
CA THR A 273 4.88 19.80 3.53
C THR A 273 5.84 21.00 3.46
N PRO A 274 5.51 22.05 2.69
CA PRO A 274 6.40 23.19 2.49
C PRO A 274 6.60 24.00 3.77
#